data_AF-A0A6N7VER3-F1
#
_entry.id   AF-A0A6N7VER3-F1
#
_cell.length_a   1.000
_cell.length_b   1.000
_cell.length_c   1.000
_cell.angle_alpha   90.00
_cell.angle_beta   90.00
_cell.angle_gamma   90.00
#
_symmetry.space_group_name_H-M   'P 1'
#
loop_
_entity.id
_entity.type
_entity.pdbx_description
1 polymer ?
#
loop_
_entity_poly.entity_id
_entity_poly.type
_entity_poly.pdbx_seq_one_letter_code
_entity_poly.pdbx_strand_id
1 'polypeptide(L)' 'MASISFRVSKDEERLIKDYVKVNNLNLSETLRNLILDEIEDDLKLDEERILEAQNRIGKEKAYDHTEVWEKLGV' A
#
# COMPACT_ATOMS: atom_id res chain seq x y z
N MET A 1 -6.28 -17.75 -17.09
CA MET A 1 -5.42 -16.55 -17.04
C MET A 1 -6.32 -15.33 -17.06
N ALA A 2 -6.19 -14.45 -16.08
CA ALA A 2 -6.86 -13.14 -16.10
C ALA A 2 -5.93 -12.14 -16.79
N SER A 3 -6.50 -11.26 -17.62
CA SER A 3 -5.76 -10.19 -18.30
C SER A 3 -6.27 -8.83 -17.83
N ILE A 4 -5.35 -7.91 -17.62
CA ILE A 4 -5.64 -6.51 -17.30
C ILE A 4 -5.27 -5.68 -18.53
N SER A 5 -6.19 -4.84 -18.98
CA SER A 5 -5.99 -3.94 -20.12
C SER A 5 -6.08 -2.51 -19.64
N PHE A 6 -5.06 -1.71 -19.93
CA PHE A 6 -5.02 -0.28 -19.61
C PHE A 6 -4.92 0.53 -20.90
N ARG A 7 -5.61 1.68 -20.93
CA ARG A 7 -5.52 2.61 -22.05
C ARG A 7 -4.36 3.57 -21.78
N VAL A 8 -3.43 3.62 -22.72
CA VAL A 8 -2.31 4.56 -22.73
C VAL A 8 -2.24 5.28 -24.06
N SER A 9 -1.59 6.44 -24.07
CA SER A 9 -1.19 7.11 -25.30
C SER A 9 -0.13 6.30 -26.06
N LYS A 10 0.04 6.61 -27.34
CA LYS A 10 1.06 5.95 -28.18
C LYS A 10 2.48 6.23 -27.69
N ASP A 11 2.72 7.41 -27.11
CA ASP A 11 4.03 7.80 -26.61
C ASP A 11 4.38 7.03 -25.33
N GLU A 12 3.44 6.88 -24.41
CA GLU A 12 3.60 6.04 -23.21
C GLU A 12 3.83 4.58 -23.58
N GLU A 13 3.06 4.02 -24.53
CA GLU A 13 3.26 2.65 -25.00
C GLU A 13 4.68 2.45 -25.56
N ARG A 14 5.19 3.42 -26.32
CA ARG A 14 6.55 3.37 -26.87
C ARG A 14 7.60 3.39 -25.75
N LEU A 15 7.48 4.32 -24.81
CA LEU A 15 8.41 4.45 -23.68
C LEU A 15 8.45 3.18 -22.82
N ILE A 16 7.29 2.62 -22.50
CA ILE A 16 7.18 1.39 -21.71
C ILE A 16 7.88 0.22 -22.43
N LYS A 17 7.61 0.04 -23.72
CA LYS A 17 8.22 -1.04 -24.51
C LYS A 17 9.73 -0.86 -24.66
N ASP A 18 10.19 0.35 -24.92
CA ASP A 18 11.62 0.65 -25.08
C ASP A 18 12.38 0.40 -23.77
N TYR A 19 11.83 0.85 -22.64
CA TYR A 19 12.42 0.61 -21.32
C TYR A 19 12.57 -0.89 -21.02
N VAL A 20 11.49 -1.66 -21.19
CA VAL A 20 11.51 -3.11 -20.92
C VAL A 20 12.48 -3.82 -21.85
N LYS A 21 12.55 -3.41 -23.13
CA LYS A 21 13.46 -4.00 -24.12
C LYS A 21 14.92 -3.72 -23.82
N VAL A 22 15.28 -2.48 -23.47
CA VAL A 22 16.67 -2.10 -23.14
C VAL A 22 17.17 -2.82 -21.89
N ASN A 23 16.29 -3.04 -20.91
CA ASN A 23 16.63 -3.69 -19.64
C ASN A 23 16.42 -5.21 -19.65
N ASN A 24 16.04 -5.80 -20.80
CA ASN A 24 15.76 -7.23 -20.93
C ASN A 24 14.75 -7.76 -19.89
N LEU A 25 13.71 -6.97 -19.60
CA LEU A 25 12.67 -7.28 -18.62
C LEU A 25 11.45 -7.92 -19.29
N ASN A 26 10.59 -8.57 -18.49
CA ASN A 26 9.28 -9.02 -18.94
C ASN A 26 8.21 -7.99 -18.52
N LEU A 27 7.54 -7.34 -19.49
CA LEU A 27 6.56 -6.28 -19.21
C LEU A 27 5.46 -6.71 -18.24
N SER A 28 4.90 -7.91 -18.43
CA SER A 28 3.79 -8.41 -17.61
C SER A 28 4.23 -8.71 -16.18
N GLU A 29 5.46 -9.19 -16.00
CA GLU A 29 6.05 -9.44 -14.69
C GLU A 29 6.41 -8.13 -13.98
N THR A 30 7.06 -7.20 -14.70
CA THR A 30 7.41 -5.89 -14.17
C THR A 30 6.16 -5.13 -13.70
N LEU A 31 5.12 -5.09 -14.52
CA LEU A 31 3.88 -4.39 -14.15
C LEU A 31 3.15 -5.10 -13.00
N ARG A 32 3.18 -6.44 -12.95
CA ARG A 32 2.61 -7.20 -11.84
C ARG A 32 3.29 -6.84 -10.52
N ASN A 33 4.62 -6.87 -10.49
CA ASN A 33 5.38 -6.60 -9.27
C ASN A 33 5.15 -5.16 -8.82
N LEU A 34 5.24 -4.20 -9.74
CA LEU A 34 4.99 -2.79 -9.43
C LEU A 34 3.61 -2.56 -8.79
N ILE A 35 2.55 -3.20 -9.30
CA ILE A 35 1.20 -3.08 -8.75
C ILE A 35 1.11 -3.73 -7.36
N LEU A 36 1.78 -4.87 -7.15
CA LEU A 36 1.77 -5.53 -5.85
C LEU A 36 2.55 -4.73 -4.80
N ASP A 37 3.69 -4.17 -5.18
CA ASP A 37 4.50 -3.32 -4.30
C ASP A 37 3.70 -2.08 -3.85
N GLU A 38 2.99 -1.41 -4.77
CA GLU A 38 2.13 -0.26 -4.42
C GLU A 38 0.99 -0.66 -3.47
N ILE A 39 0.34 -1.81 -3.72
CA ILE A 39 -0.72 -2.32 -2.83
C ILE A 39 -0.15 -2.64 -1.45
N GLU A 40 1.03 -3.23 -1.37
CA GLU A 40 1.69 -3.54 -0.11
C GLU A 40 2.07 -2.28 0.66
N ASP A 41 2.56 -1.25 -0.02
CA ASP A 41 2.89 0.05 0.59
C ASP A 41 1.62 0.78 1.07
N ASP A 42 0.54 0.78 0.30
CA ASP A 42 -0.76 1.35 0.70
C ASP A 42 -1.37 0.65 1.91
N LEU A 43 -1.18 -0.67 2.00
CA LEU A 43 -1.68 -1.50 3.10
C LEU A 43 -0.69 -1.63 4.25
N LYS A 44 0.49 -1.02 4.14
CA LYS A 44 1.56 -1.14 5.12
C LYS A 44 1.07 -0.63 6.46
N LEU A 45 0.99 -1.56 7.41
CA LEU A 45 0.66 -1.21 8.78
C LEU A 45 1.85 -0.44 9.37
N ASP A 46 1.53 0.61 10.12
CA ASP A 46 2.48 1.25 11.00
C ASP A 46 2.77 0.31 12.18
N GLU A 47 3.63 -0.68 11.93
CA GLU A 47 3.99 -1.74 12.86
C GLU A 47 4.62 -1.18 14.13
N GLU A 48 5.42 -0.10 14.02
CA GLU A 48 6.03 0.57 15.16
C GLU A 48 4.95 1.15 16.08
N ARG A 49 3.99 1.92 15.52
CA ARG A 49 2.85 2.44 16.27
C ARG A 49 2.01 1.33 16.90
N ILE A 50 1.80 0.21 16.21
CA ILE A 50 1.04 -0.94 16.74
C ILE A 50 1.80 -1.58 17.91
N LEU A 51 3.10 -1.79 17.77
CA LEU A 51 3.96 -2.38 18.80
C LEU A 51 4.04 -1.48 20.05
N GLU A 52 4.18 -0.17 19.84
CA GLU A 52 4.11 0.81 20.94
C GLU A 52 2.78 0.75 21.66
N ALA A 53 1.66 0.76 20.92
CA ALA A 53 0.34 0.63 21.51
C ALA A 53 0.21 -0.67 22.32
N GLN A 54 0.67 -1.81 21.79
CA GLN A 54 0.69 -3.08 22.50
C GLN A 54 1.51 -3.03 23.79
N ASN A 55 2.70 -2.43 23.76
CA ASN A 55 3.57 -2.30 24.93
C ASN A 55 2.99 -1.41 26.05
N ARG A 56 1.99 -0.59 25.71
CA ARG A 56 1.27 0.30 26.64
C ARG A 56 0.01 -0.36 27.20
N ILE A 57 -0.47 -1.46 26.60
CA ILE A 57 -1.58 -2.26 27.13
C ILE A 57 -1.21 -2.76 28.54
N GLY A 58 -2.06 -2.44 29.52
CA GLY A 58 -1.86 -2.79 30.93
C GLY A 58 -1.00 -1.80 31.74
N LYS A 59 -0.34 -0.81 31.09
CA LYS A 59 0.35 0.30 31.77
C LYS A 59 -0.51 1.56 31.86
N GLU A 60 -1.41 1.74 30.90
CA GLU A 60 -2.29 2.90 30.81
C GLU A 60 -3.68 2.63 31.36
N LYS A 61 -4.37 3.70 31.76
CA LYS A 61 -5.74 3.63 32.27
C LYS A 61 -6.68 3.26 31.12
N ALA A 62 -7.45 2.19 31.30
CA ALA A 62 -8.54 1.87 30.38
C ALA A 62 -9.68 2.88 30.55
N TYR A 63 -10.26 3.31 29.44
CA TYR A 63 -11.42 4.21 29.39
C TYR A 63 -12.60 3.44 28.81
N ASP A 64 -13.80 3.71 29.33
CA ASP A 64 -15.02 3.23 28.69
C ASP A 64 -15.31 4.04 27.41
N HIS A 65 -16.05 3.44 26.48
CA HIS A 65 -16.43 4.08 25.23
C HIS A 65 -17.12 5.45 25.43
N THR A 66 -17.91 5.63 26.50
CA THR A 66 -18.54 6.92 26.83
C THR A 66 -17.54 8.01 27.19
N GLU A 67 -16.53 7.71 28.02
CA GLU A 67 -15.46 8.64 28.39
C GLU A 67 -14.57 9.01 27.18
N VAL A 68 -14.39 8.06 26.26
CA VAL A 68 -13.61 8.27 25.04
C VAL A 68 -14.35 9.22 24.10
N TRP A 69 -15.65 9.05 23.91
CA TRP A 69 -16.46 9.94 23.06
C TRP A 69 -16.48 11.37 23.58
N GLU A 70 -16.66 11.57 24.89
CA GLU A 70 -16.60 12.90 25.52
C GLU A 70 -15.24 13.58 25.28
N LYS A 71 -14.13 12.85 25.41
CA LYS A 71 -12.78 13.38 25.16
C LYS A 71 -12.53 13.73 23.70
N LEU A 72 -13.12 12.97 22.77
CA LEU A 72 -12.94 13.15 21.33
C LEU A 72 -13.93 14.16 20.74
N GLY A 73 -14.95 14.58 21.51
CA GLY A 73 -15.97 15.54 21.05
C GLY A 73 -16.89 14.98 19.97
N VAL A 74 -17.10 13.66 19.97
CA VAL A 74 -17.98 12.92 19.04
C VAL A 74 -19.18 12.32 19.74
#